data_AF-A0A0C3Q3T9-F1
#
_entry.id   AF-A0A0C3Q3T9-F1
#
_cell.length_a   1.000
_cell.length_b   1.000
_cell.length_c   1.000
_cell.angle_alpha   90.00
_cell.angle_beta   90.00
_cell.angle_gamma   90.00
#
_symmetry.space_group_name_H-M   'P 1'
#
loop_
_entity.id
_entity.type
_entity.pdbx_description
1 polymer ?
#
loop_
_entity_poly.entity_id
_entity_poly.type
_entity_poly.pdbx_seq_one_letter_code
_entity_poly.pdbx_strand_id
1 'polypeptide(L)'
;LSHQVKAMIGEAATAYINRDLDKAVEICQEVIRIEPAAHSAWNTLALVHEDRENFDTALKLKIMAAHLQGDAELWRELGRASREAGQMQQALYCFRKAVSLDPRDVDAIWDRSVMLRETGQLRAAMTGFLSILKVAPYHMGVLLQLGPIFSLLSEFHRGIALYKESLEYYQEAMPDGPVGGEDVDCLMLLVTLADFCNTIGEYEQAIRGIRDGARWIQGRASQRYWSTATDDREYDIQGSVRPAGPEDSTGRPQGFFPLDPNLRHRLALARLGLGDIDEGQVRERYPIITSWP
;
A
#
# COMPACT_ATOMS: atom_id res chain seq x y z
N LEU A 1 -30.32 -23.86 21.17
CA LEU A 1 -30.64 -25.09 20.40
C LEU A 1 -31.39 -26.08 21.26
N SER A 2 -32.62 -26.45 20.86
CA SER A 2 -33.39 -27.52 21.51
C SER A 2 -32.67 -28.89 21.38
N HIS A 3 -33.00 -29.84 22.26
CA HIS A 3 -32.40 -31.19 22.20
C HIS A 3 -32.67 -31.88 20.85
N GLN A 4 -33.87 -31.70 20.30
CA GLN A 4 -34.25 -32.20 18.97
C GLN A 4 -33.37 -31.59 17.87
N VAL A 5 -33.20 -30.27 17.85
CA VAL A 5 -32.36 -29.59 16.85
C VAL A 5 -30.89 -30.03 16.94
N LYS A 6 -30.36 -30.21 18.15
CA LYS A 6 -28.99 -30.73 18.33
C LYS A 6 -28.82 -32.14 17.76
N ALA A 7 -29.80 -33.02 17.96
CA ALA A 7 -29.78 -34.36 17.40
C ALA A 7 -29.82 -34.34 15.87
N MET A 8 -30.70 -33.50 15.28
CA MET A 8 -30.78 -33.31 13.83
C MET A 8 -29.47 -32.78 13.23
N ILE A 9 -28.80 -31.84 13.89
CA ILE A 9 -27.47 -31.35 13.46
C ILE A 9 -26.46 -32.51 13.42
N GLY A 10 -26.45 -33.38 14.44
CA GLY A 10 -25.59 -34.56 14.46
C GLY A 10 -25.93 -35.57 13.36
N GLU A 11 -27.22 -35.75 13.05
CA GLU A 11 -27.66 -36.60 11.95
C GLU A 11 -27.25 -36.05 10.59
N ALA A 12 -27.42 -34.74 10.36
CA ALA A 12 -26.98 -34.06 9.13
C ALA A 12 -25.47 -34.21 8.90
N ALA A 13 -24.66 -34.01 9.95
CA ALA A 13 -23.21 -34.19 9.88
C ALA A 13 -22.85 -35.65 9.56
N THR A 14 -23.57 -36.62 10.14
CA THR A 14 -23.36 -38.04 9.88
C THR A 14 -23.73 -38.41 8.45
N ALA A 15 -24.85 -37.91 7.93
CA ALA A 15 -25.28 -38.11 6.55
C ALA A 15 -24.24 -37.55 5.56
N TYR A 16 -23.70 -36.36 5.85
CA TYR A 16 -22.63 -35.75 5.08
C TYR A 16 -21.36 -36.62 5.04
N ILE A 17 -20.88 -37.08 6.21
CA ILE A 17 -19.70 -37.97 6.32
C ILE A 17 -19.91 -39.26 5.52
N ASN A 18 -21.12 -39.82 5.54
CA ASN A 18 -21.49 -41.01 4.79
C ASN A 18 -21.72 -40.77 3.29
N ARG A 19 -21.49 -39.54 2.79
CA ARG A 19 -21.74 -39.09 1.40
C ARG A 19 -23.20 -39.19 0.96
N ASP A 20 -24.14 -39.26 1.90
CA ASP A 20 -25.57 -39.15 1.62
C ASP A 20 -25.96 -37.66 1.57
N LEU A 21 -25.58 -37.02 0.46
CA LEU A 21 -25.67 -35.57 0.30
C LEU A 21 -27.13 -35.07 0.27
N ASP A 22 -28.04 -35.83 -0.34
CA ASP A 22 -29.46 -35.44 -0.41
C ASP A 22 -30.11 -35.46 0.97
N LYS A 23 -29.86 -36.50 1.76
CA LYS A 23 -30.35 -36.57 3.13
C LYS A 23 -29.75 -35.46 4.01
N ALA A 24 -28.45 -35.18 3.85
CA ALA A 24 -27.80 -34.08 4.57
C ALA A 24 -28.46 -32.72 4.25
N VAL A 25 -28.81 -32.46 2.99
CA VAL A 25 -29.51 -31.23 2.57
C VAL A 25 -30.88 -31.13 3.23
N GLU A 26 -31.68 -32.20 3.16
CA GLU A 26 -33.04 -32.22 3.72
C GLU A 26 -33.01 -31.91 5.23
N ILE A 27 -32.14 -32.58 5.99
CA ILE A 27 -32.02 -32.36 7.43
C ILE A 27 -31.52 -30.94 7.72
N CYS A 28 -30.52 -30.44 6.99
CA CYS A 28 -30.03 -29.07 7.19
C CYS A 28 -31.12 -28.03 6.94
N GLN A 29 -31.90 -28.18 5.87
CA GLN A 29 -33.01 -27.28 5.55
C GLN A 29 -34.08 -27.31 6.64
N GLU A 30 -34.41 -28.48 7.18
CA GLU A 30 -35.37 -28.60 8.26
C GLU A 30 -34.85 -27.99 9.57
N VAL A 31 -33.56 -28.18 9.89
CA VAL A 31 -32.93 -27.49 11.02
C VAL A 31 -33.00 -25.98 10.86
N ILE A 32 -32.66 -25.45 9.68
CA ILE A 32 -32.72 -24.01 9.39
C ILE A 32 -34.17 -23.49 9.49
N ARG A 33 -35.16 -24.27 9.05
CA ARG A 33 -36.59 -23.91 9.15
C ARG A 33 -37.06 -23.79 10.60
N ILE A 34 -36.62 -24.71 11.46
CA ILE A 34 -36.99 -24.74 12.89
C ILE A 34 -36.21 -23.68 13.68
N GLU A 35 -34.90 -23.58 13.44
CA GLU A 35 -33.98 -22.73 14.18
C GLU A 35 -32.95 -22.09 13.21
N PRO A 36 -33.29 -20.94 12.59
CA PRO A 36 -32.40 -20.27 11.64
C PRO A 36 -31.05 -19.84 12.23
N ALA A 37 -30.96 -19.69 13.56
CA ALA A 37 -29.74 -19.31 14.26
C ALA A 37 -28.73 -20.48 14.43
N ALA A 38 -29.06 -21.69 13.98
CA ALA A 38 -28.17 -22.85 14.04
C ALA A 38 -27.08 -22.79 12.95
N HIS A 39 -25.98 -22.05 13.20
CA HIS A 39 -24.89 -21.86 12.23
C HIS A 39 -24.29 -23.17 11.68
N SER A 40 -24.29 -24.25 12.47
CA SER A 40 -23.77 -25.56 12.06
C SER A 40 -24.53 -26.14 10.87
N ALA A 41 -25.86 -25.97 10.80
CA ALA A 41 -26.65 -26.47 9.68
C ALA A 41 -26.36 -25.69 8.39
N TRP A 42 -26.15 -24.38 8.48
CA TRP A 42 -25.71 -23.56 7.34
C TRP A 42 -24.32 -23.99 6.85
N ASN A 43 -23.38 -24.26 7.76
CA ASN A 43 -22.04 -24.75 7.41
C ASN A 43 -22.10 -26.12 6.73
N THR A 44 -22.84 -27.09 7.29
CA THR A 44 -22.97 -28.42 6.68
C THR A 44 -23.64 -28.33 5.31
N LEU A 45 -24.67 -27.51 5.16
CA LEU A 45 -25.31 -27.29 3.87
C LEU A 45 -24.34 -26.66 2.85
N ALA A 46 -23.50 -25.70 3.29
CA ALA A 46 -22.47 -25.13 2.43
C ALA A 46 -21.46 -26.19 1.95
N LEU A 47 -20.98 -27.05 2.85
CA LEU A 47 -20.06 -28.15 2.51
C LEU A 47 -20.67 -29.12 1.48
N VAL A 48 -21.97 -29.45 1.62
CA VAL A 48 -22.67 -30.26 0.62
C VAL A 48 -22.68 -29.58 -0.75
N HIS A 49 -22.89 -28.27 -0.81
CA HIS A 49 -22.86 -27.53 -2.06
C HIS A 49 -21.45 -27.42 -2.66
N GLU A 50 -20.38 -27.39 -1.83
CA GLU A 50 -19.00 -27.46 -2.32
C GLU A 50 -18.68 -28.81 -2.94
N ASP A 51 -19.10 -29.91 -2.30
CA ASP A 51 -18.94 -31.27 -2.85
C ASP A 51 -19.72 -31.47 -4.16
N ARG A 52 -20.76 -30.66 -4.39
CA ARG A 52 -21.53 -30.62 -5.65
C ARG A 52 -20.98 -29.60 -6.66
N GLU A 53 -19.83 -29.01 -6.40
CA GLU A 53 -19.18 -27.97 -7.21
C GLU A 53 -20.06 -26.71 -7.40
N ASN A 54 -21.03 -26.49 -6.51
CA ASN A 54 -21.90 -25.31 -6.51
C ASN A 54 -21.31 -24.20 -5.64
N PHE A 55 -20.11 -23.74 -6.00
CA PHE A 55 -19.31 -22.82 -5.18
C PHE A 55 -20.00 -21.49 -4.87
N ASP A 56 -20.78 -20.93 -5.79
CA ASP A 56 -21.53 -19.68 -5.56
C ASP A 56 -22.59 -19.83 -4.45
N THR A 57 -23.34 -20.93 -4.48
CA THR A 57 -24.34 -21.25 -3.45
C THR A 57 -23.66 -21.54 -2.12
N ALA A 58 -22.59 -22.33 -2.12
CA ALA A 58 -21.82 -22.63 -0.92
C ALA A 58 -21.31 -21.35 -0.25
N LEU A 59 -20.75 -20.41 -1.02
CA LEU A 59 -20.22 -19.16 -0.49
C LEU A 59 -21.31 -18.30 0.16
N LYS A 60 -22.50 -18.20 -0.47
CA LYS A 60 -23.66 -17.50 0.12
C LYS A 60 -24.10 -18.14 1.44
N LEU A 61 -24.12 -19.47 1.51
CA LEU A 61 -24.46 -20.21 2.74
C LEU A 61 -23.42 -19.98 3.84
N LYS A 62 -22.12 -19.97 3.51
CA LYS A 62 -21.06 -19.63 4.46
C LYS A 62 -21.19 -18.21 5.00
N ILE A 63 -21.59 -17.24 4.16
CA ILE A 63 -21.88 -15.87 4.60
C ILE A 63 -23.08 -15.82 5.56
N MET A 64 -24.13 -16.59 5.29
CA MET A 64 -25.27 -16.72 6.22
C MET A 64 -24.82 -17.31 7.56
N ALA A 65 -23.95 -18.32 7.55
CA ALA A 65 -23.39 -18.88 8.77
C ALA A 65 -22.50 -17.89 9.54
N ALA A 66 -21.69 -17.09 8.83
CA ALA A 66 -20.79 -16.09 9.42
C ALA A 66 -21.54 -14.98 10.18
N HIS A 67 -22.78 -14.66 9.75
CA HIS A 67 -23.66 -13.74 10.46
C HIS A 67 -24.00 -14.19 11.89
N LEU A 68 -23.91 -15.48 12.17
CA LEU A 68 -24.30 -16.09 13.43
C LEU A 68 -23.12 -16.32 14.38
N GLN A 69 -21.87 -16.28 13.87
CA GLN A 69 -20.66 -16.58 14.64
C GLN A 69 -19.93 -15.32 15.14
N GLY A 70 -19.99 -14.22 14.38
CA GLY A 70 -19.33 -12.96 14.77
C GLY A 70 -17.80 -13.00 14.72
N ASP A 71 -17.22 -13.82 13.87
CA ASP A 71 -15.77 -14.02 13.74
C ASP A 71 -15.18 -13.15 12.61
N ALA A 72 -14.30 -12.22 12.98
CA ALA A 72 -13.65 -11.29 12.05
C ALA A 72 -12.79 -12.02 10.99
N GLU A 73 -12.08 -13.07 11.38
CA GLU A 73 -11.19 -13.81 10.49
C GLU A 73 -11.99 -14.55 9.42
N LEU A 74 -13.08 -15.21 9.82
CA LEU A 74 -14.01 -15.86 8.89
C LEU A 74 -14.58 -14.85 7.87
N TRP A 75 -14.96 -13.65 8.32
CA TRP A 75 -15.44 -12.60 7.41
C TRP A 75 -14.36 -12.15 6.41
N ARG A 76 -13.09 -12.10 6.83
CA ARG A 76 -11.96 -11.77 5.95
C ARG A 76 -11.73 -12.86 4.91
N GLU A 77 -11.74 -14.13 5.31
CA GLU A 77 -11.60 -15.28 4.41
C GLU A 77 -12.72 -15.32 3.36
N LEU A 78 -13.97 -15.12 3.78
CA LEU A 78 -15.12 -15.03 2.87
C LEU A 78 -15.02 -13.83 1.93
N GLY A 79 -14.41 -12.73 2.36
CA GLY A 79 -14.10 -11.60 1.50
C GLY A 79 -13.13 -11.96 0.38
N ARG A 80 -12.05 -12.68 0.70
CA ARG A 80 -11.07 -13.17 -0.29
C ARG A 80 -11.71 -14.16 -1.26
N ALA A 81 -12.43 -15.16 -0.76
CA ALA A 81 -13.13 -16.12 -1.60
C ALA A 81 -14.16 -15.44 -2.53
N SER A 82 -14.89 -14.42 -2.03
CA SER A 82 -15.82 -13.64 -2.85
C SER A 82 -15.10 -12.83 -3.94
N ARG A 83 -13.91 -12.29 -3.65
CA ARG A 83 -13.10 -11.56 -4.63
C ARG A 83 -12.58 -12.49 -5.72
N GLU A 84 -12.07 -13.66 -5.35
CA GLU A 84 -11.60 -14.70 -6.29
C GLU A 84 -12.74 -15.19 -7.20
N ALA A 85 -13.96 -15.29 -6.67
CA ALA A 85 -15.16 -15.60 -7.44
C ALA A 85 -15.69 -14.43 -8.31
N GLY A 86 -15.02 -13.28 -8.34
CA GLY A 86 -15.45 -12.09 -9.09
C GLY A 86 -16.64 -11.34 -8.49
N GLN A 87 -17.11 -11.72 -7.30
CA GLN A 87 -18.26 -11.12 -6.60
C GLN A 87 -17.83 -9.87 -5.81
N MET A 88 -17.44 -8.81 -6.53
CA MET A 88 -16.78 -7.62 -5.96
C MET A 88 -17.57 -6.95 -4.81
N GLN A 89 -18.90 -6.82 -4.94
CA GLN A 89 -19.75 -6.19 -3.92
C GLN A 89 -19.89 -7.06 -2.67
N GLN A 90 -19.96 -8.38 -2.86
CA GLN A 90 -20.01 -9.35 -1.76
C GLN A 90 -18.70 -9.36 -0.99
N ALA A 91 -17.56 -9.30 -1.68
CA ALA A 91 -16.24 -9.19 -1.06
C ALA A 91 -16.12 -7.92 -0.21
N LEU A 92 -16.49 -6.76 -0.75
CA LEU A 92 -16.50 -5.49 -0.01
C LEU A 92 -17.41 -5.53 1.22
N TYR A 93 -18.56 -6.21 1.13
CA TYR A 93 -19.44 -6.43 2.27
C TYR A 93 -18.76 -7.26 3.35
N CYS A 94 -18.15 -8.38 2.98
CA CYS A 94 -17.46 -9.28 3.91
C CYS A 94 -16.29 -8.59 4.60
N PHE A 95 -15.42 -7.91 3.84
CA PHE A 95 -14.31 -7.15 4.43
C PHE A 95 -14.80 -6.01 5.34
N ARG A 96 -15.91 -5.35 5.00
CA ARG A 96 -16.50 -4.34 5.90
C ARG A 96 -16.95 -4.97 7.22
N LYS A 97 -17.50 -6.19 7.19
CA LYS A 97 -17.87 -6.93 8.40
C LYS A 97 -16.65 -7.32 9.22
N ALA A 98 -15.59 -7.83 8.59
CA ALA A 98 -14.32 -8.13 9.24
C ALA A 98 -13.76 -6.90 9.98
N VAL A 99 -13.61 -5.76 9.28
CA VAL A 99 -13.10 -4.50 9.86
C VAL A 99 -14.02 -3.95 10.96
N SER A 100 -15.33 -4.21 10.91
CA SER A 100 -16.25 -3.78 11.97
C SER A 100 -16.14 -4.61 13.26
N LEU A 101 -15.76 -5.89 13.12
CA LEU A 101 -15.58 -6.80 14.25
C LEU A 101 -14.18 -6.64 14.86
N ASP A 102 -13.16 -6.48 14.01
CA ASP A 102 -11.81 -6.13 14.42
C ASP A 102 -11.27 -4.91 13.63
N PRO A 103 -11.36 -3.70 14.20
CA PRO A 103 -10.81 -2.49 13.59
C PRO A 103 -9.28 -2.44 13.53
N ARG A 104 -8.56 -3.43 14.07
CA ARG A 104 -7.09 -3.53 14.05
C ARG A 104 -6.57 -4.61 13.11
N ASP A 105 -7.46 -5.39 12.47
CA ASP A 105 -7.07 -6.38 11.46
C ASP A 105 -6.51 -5.68 10.21
N VAL A 106 -5.19 -5.56 10.17
CA VAL A 106 -4.45 -4.88 9.09
C VAL A 106 -4.73 -5.54 7.74
N ASP A 107 -4.84 -6.86 7.68
CA ASP A 107 -5.06 -7.58 6.43
C ASP A 107 -6.46 -7.31 5.88
N ALA A 108 -7.49 -7.34 6.74
CA ALA A 108 -8.86 -7.02 6.31
C ALA A 108 -8.98 -5.57 5.85
N ILE A 109 -8.31 -4.63 6.53
CA ILE A 109 -8.28 -3.22 6.13
C ILE A 109 -7.53 -3.08 4.79
N TRP A 110 -6.40 -3.75 4.63
CA TRP A 110 -5.60 -3.74 3.41
C TRP A 110 -6.40 -4.27 2.22
N ASP A 111 -6.95 -5.48 2.31
CA ASP A 111 -7.71 -6.12 1.24
C ASP A 111 -8.91 -5.27 0.84
N ARG A 112 -9.63 -4.71 1.81
CA ARG A 112 -10.73 -3.77 1.56
C ARG A 112 -10.24 -2.51 0.84
N SER A 113 -9.14 -1.91 1.29
CA SER A 113 -8.63 -0.64 0.76
C SER A 113 -8.11 -0.80 -0.67
N VAL A 114 -7.45 -1.93 -0.97
CA VAL A 114 -7.05 -2.30 -2.33
C VAL A 114 -8.27 -2.44 -3.23
N MET A 115 -9.30 -3.17 -2.81
CA MET A 115 -10.53 -3.29 -3.60
C MET A 115 -11.26 -1.96 -3.80
N LEU A 116 -11.30 -1.10 -2.79
CA LEU A 116 -11.88 0.24 -2.91
C LEU A 116 -11.09 1.09 -3.92
N ARG A 117 -9.76 0.97 -3.95
CA ARG A 117 -8.90 1.63 -4.94
C ARG A 117 -9.18 1.12 -6.35
N GLU A 118 -9.22 -0.20 -6.53
CA GLU A 118 -9.51 -0.86 -7.82
C GLU A 118 -10.90 -0.50 -8.37
N THR A 119 -11.87 -0.24 -7.48
CA THR A 119 -13.24 0.18 -7.85
C THR A 119 -13.42 1.71 -7.91
N GLY A 120 -12.34 2.49 -7.82
CA GLY A 120 -12.37 3.95 -7.94
C GLY A 120 -12.87 4.71 -6.71
N GLN A 121 -13.14 4.03 -5.59
CA GLN A 121 -13.56 4.62 -4.32
C GLN A 121 -12.36 5.17 -3.54
N LEU A 122 -11.61 6.07 -4.16
CA LEU A 122 -10.28 6.52 -3.71
C LEU A 122 -10.28 7.13 -2.31
N ARG A 123 -11.27 7.96 -1.94
CA ARG A 123 -11.34 8.55 -0.60
C ARG A 123 -11.52 7.50 0.51
N ALA A 124 -12.33 6.47 0.24
CA ALA A 124 -12.54 5.38 1.17
C ALA A 124 -11.29 4.48 1.29
N ALA A 125 -10.63 4.20 0.16
CA ALA A 125 -9.34 3.50 0.13
C ALA A 125 -8.27 4.25 0.94
N MET A 126 -8.11 5.56 0.70
CA MET A 126 -7.18 6.42 1.46
C MET A 126 -7.45 6.34 2.96
N THR A 127 -8.72 6.42 3.37
CA THR A 127 -9.11 6.34 4.79
C THR A 127 -8.72 5.00 5.40
N GLY A 128 -8.92 3.89 4.67
CA GLY A 128 -8.51 2.56 5.12
C GLY A 128 -7.00 2.43 5.25
N PHE A 129 -6.23 2.81 4.21
CA PHE A 129 -4.77 2.81 4.27
C PHE A 129 -4.22 3.69 5.40
N LEU A 130 -4.73 4.91 5.59
CA LEU A 130 -4.33 5.77 6.71
C LEU A 130 -4.67 5.17 8.08
N SER A 131 -5.70 4.33 8.17
CA SER A 131 -6.03 3.62 9.42
C SER A 131 -5.01 2.51 9.74
N ILE A 132 -4.42 1.86 8.72
CA ILE A 132 -3.31 0.92 8.92
C ILE A 132 -2.11 1.65 9.54
N LEU A 133 -1.79 2.86 9.07
CA LEU A 133 -0.68 3.65 9.61
C LEU A 133 -0.88 4.05 11.09
N LYS A 134 -2.09 3.97 11.64
CA LYS A 134 -2.32 4.16 13.09
C LYS A 134 -1.91 2.95 13.92
N VAL A 135 -1.90 1.76 13.31
CA VAL A 135 -1.54 0.48 13.96
C VAL A 135 -0.07 0.17 13.70
N ALA A 136 0.37 0.34 12.46
CA ALA A 136 1.75 0.19 12.02
C ALA A 136 2.24 1.52 11.42
N PRO A 137 2.75 2.45 12.26
CA PRO A 137 3.29 3.72 11.81
C PRO A 137 4.31 3.53 10.70
N TYR A 138 4.19 4.34 9.64
CA TYR A 138 5.11 4.35 8.51
C TYR A 138 5.35 2.96 7.88
N HIS A 139 4.30 2.16 7.71
CA HIS A 139 4.38 0.90 6.98
C HIS A 139 4.64 1.15 5.49
N MET A 140 5.82 0.73 4.99
CA MET A 140 6.31 1.03 3.63
C MET A 140 5.29 0.67 2.54
N GLY A 141 4.76 -0.56 2.58
CA GLY A 141 3.77 -1.01 1.59
C GLY A 141 2.50 -0.15 1.55
N VAL A 142 2.10 0.48 2.66
CA VAL A 142 0.93 1.38 2.70
C VAL A 142 1.27 2.73 2.10
N LEU A 143 2.45 3.27 2.41
CA LEU A 143 2.93 4.52 1.84
C LEU A 143 2.98 4.43 0.31
N LEU A 144 3.50 3.33 -0.25
CA LEU A 144 3.53 3.10 -1.70
C LEU A 144 2.12 3.08 -2.34
N GLN A 145 1.09 2.60 -1.64
CA GLN A 145 -0.29 2.64 -2.14
C GLN A 145 -0.91 4.04 -2.06
N LEU A 146 -0.52 4.87 -1.08
CA LEU A 146 -1.11 6.17 -0.84
C LEU A 146 -0.69 7.23 -1.86
N GLY A 147 0.53 7.15 -2.41
CA GLY A 147 1.07 8.12 -3.37
C GLY A 147 0.15 8.35 -4.58
N PRO A 148 -0.17 7.30 -5.36
CA PRO A 148 -1.10 7.41 -6.48
C PRO A 148 -2.48 7.93 -6.07
N ILE A 149 -2.95 7.57 -4.87
CA ILE A 149 -4.26 8.02 -4.36
C ILE A 149 -4.24 9.52 -4.05
N PHE A 150 -3.18 10.03 -3.41
CA PHE A 150 -3.01 11.46 -3.16
C PHE A 150 -2.95 12.24 -4.48
N SER A 151 -2.22 11.75 -5.49
CA SER A 151 -2.17 12.38 -6.82
C SER A 151 -3.56 12.48 -7.46
N LEU A 152 -4.29 11.37 -7.50
CA LEU A 152 -5.61 11.31 -8.14
C LEU A 152 -6.67 12.15 -7.41
N LEU A 153 -6.51 12.36 -6.09
CA LEU A 153 -7.37 13.22 -5.30
C LEU A 153 -6.88 14.67 -5.20
N SER A 154 -5.69 14.98 -5.75
CA SER A 154 -5.01 16.28 -5.62
C SER A 154 -4.78 16.71 -4.16
N GLU A 155 -4.60 15.75 -3.26
CA GLU A 155 -4.42 15.96 -1.81
C GLU A 155 -2.91 16.12 -1.49
N PHE A 156 -2.21 16.95 -2.27
CA PHE A 156 -0.75 17.06 -2.28
C PHE A 156 -0.16 17.51 -0.95
N HIS A 157 -0.74 18.51 -0.29
CA HIS A 157 -0.24 19.00 1.01
C HIS A 157 -0.25 17.90 2.09
N ARG A 158 -1.29 17.05 2.10
CA ARG A 158 -1.39 15.92 3.03
C ARG A 158 -0.37 14.83 2.68
N GLY A 159 -0.20 14.56 1.39
CA GLY A 159 0.84 13.67 0.89
C GLY A 159 2.23 14.13 1.33
N ILE A 160 2.58 15.41 1.10
CA ILE A 160 3.87 15.99 1.50
C ILE A 160 4.13 15.81 2.99
N ALA A 161 3.16 16.17 3.84
CA ALA A 161 3.30 16.02 5.28
C ALA A 161 3.60 14.56 5.67
N LEU A 162 2.80 13.61 5.18
CA LEU A 162 2.96 12.19 5.49
C LEU A 162 4.30 11.64 4.99
N TYR A 163 4.69 11.93 3.76
CA TYR A 163 5.91 11.40 3.16
C TYR A 163 7.16 12.01 3.80
N LYS A 164 7.11 13.28 4.18
CA LYS A 164 8.18 13.93 4.93
C LYS A 164 8.36 13.27 6.31
N GLU A 165 7.28 13.13 7.08
CA GLU A 165 7.33 12.45 8.38
C GLU A 165 7.82 10.99 8.26
N SER A 166 7.41 10.30 7.19
CA SER A 166 7.86 8.92 6.91
C SER A 166 9.36 8.86 6.60
N LEU A 167 9.87 9.77 5.77
CA LEU A 167 11.30 9.85 5.46
C LEU A 167 12.13 10.20 6.69
N GLU A 168 11.67 11.14 7.52
CA GLU A 168 12.32 11.47 8.80
C GLU A 168 12.41 10.22 9.70
N TYR A 169 11.33 9.46 9.84
CA TYR A 169 11.32 8.20 10.59
C TYR A 169 12.34 7.18 10.05
N TYR A 170 12.39 6.96 8.73
CA TYR A 170 13.35 6.01 8.15
C TYR A 170 14.80 6.49 8.27
N GLN A 171 15.05 7.80 8.14
CA GLN A 171 16.36 8.40 8.33
C GLN A 171 16.85 8.27 9.78
N GLU A 172 15.94 8.40 10.76
CA GLU A 172 16.27 8.15 12.17
C GLU A 172 16.54 6.66 12.44
N ALA A 173 15.74 5.77 11.85
CA ALA A 173 15.92 4.33 11.99
C ALA A 173 17.18 3.80 11.30
N MET A 174 17.60 4.45 10.20
CA MET A 174 18.76 4.08 9.39
C MET A 174 19.63 5.31 9.09
N PRO A 175 20.39 5.86 10.08
CA PRO A 175 21.11 7.12 9.90
C PRO A 175 22.17 7.09 8.78
N ASP A 176 22.78 5.93 8.56
CA ASP A 176 23.80 5.71 7.54
C ASP A 176 23.22 5.25 6.19
N GLY A 177 21.90 5.37 6.00
CA GLY A 177 21.21 4.91 4.80
C GLY A 177 20.70 3.47 4.86
N PRO A 178 19.88 3.06 3.88
CA PRO A 178 19.36 1.70 3.80
C PRO A 178 20.48 0.68 3.50
N VAL A 179 20.37 -0.51 4.11
CA VAL A 179 21.35 -1.58 3.96
C VAL A 179 21.32 -2.13 2.53
N GLY A 180 22.48 -2.17 1.87
CA GLY A 180 22.62 -2.70 0.50
C GLY A 180 22.71 -1.65 -0.60
N GLY A 181 22.41 -0.38 -0.30
CA GLY A 181 22.41 0.71 -1.29
C GLY A 181 21.23 0.65 -2.26
N GLU A 182 20.71 1.82 -2.66
CA GLU A 182 19.60 1.99 -3.61
C GLU A 182 18.34 1.17 -3.27
N ASP A 183 17.80 1.39 -2.07
CA ASP A 183 16.47 0.88 -1.70
C ASP A 183 15.39 1.54 -2.56
N VAL A 184 14.78 0.75 -3.44
CA VAL A 184 13.75 1.15 -4.42
C VAL A 184 12.55 1.78 -3.72
N ASP A 185 12.19 1.30 -2.53
CA ASP A 185 11.02 1.79 -1.81
C ASP A 185 11.30 3.17 -1.22
N CYS A 186 12.46 3.35 -0.58
CA CYS A 186 12.92 4.67 -0.10
C CYS A 186 13.07 5.68 -1.24
N LEU A 187 13.59 5.23 -2.39
CA LEU A 187 13.66 6.05 -3.61
C LEU A 187 12.26 6.47 -4.08
N MET A 188 11.29 5.55 -4.07
CA MET A 188 9.92 5.85 -4.49
C MET A 188 9.24 6.87 -3.57
N LEU A 189 9.48 6.81 -2.25
CA LEU A 189 9.00 7.83 -1.31
C LEU A 189 9.56 9.21 -1.67
N LEU A 190 10.85 9.28 -1.94
CA LEU A 190 11.53 10.53 -2.29
C LEU A 190 11.05 11.11 -3.61
N VAL A 191 10.90 10.26 -4.64
CA VAL A 191 10.35 10.61 -5.96
C VAL A 191 8.93 11.17 -5.81
N THR A 192 8.09 10.50 -5.02
CA THR A 192 6.69 10.92 -4.80
C THR A 192 6.61 12.25 -4.05
N LEU A 193 7.43 12.43 -3.00
CA LEU A 193 7.50 13.70 -2.27
C LEU A 193 7.93 14.85 -3.19
N ALA A 194 8.97 14.62 -4.01
CA ALA A 194 9.45 15.60 -4.97
C ALA A 194 8.39 15.97 -6.01
N ASP A 195 7.61 15.01 -6.51
CA ASP A 195 6.48 15.27 -7.42
C ASP A 195 5.43 16.15 -6.77
N PHE A 196 5.05 15.87 -5.53
CA PHE A 196 4.06 16.68 -4.82
C PHE A 196 4.55 18.10 -4.60
N CYS A 197 5.79 18.27 -4.12
CA CYS A 197 6.40 19.59 -3.93
C CYS A 197 6.46 20.39 -5.23
N ASN A 198 6.93 19.78 -6.32
CA ASN A 198 6.99 20.41 -7.64
C ASN A 198 5.59 20.81 -8.15
N THR A 199 4.58 19.96 -7.92
CA THR A 199 3.20 20.19 -8.37
C THR A 199 2.58 21.42 -7.69
N ILE A 200 2.90 21.66 -6.42
CA ILE A 200 2.37 22.80 -5.66
C ILE A 200 3.30 24.03 -5.68
N GLY A 201 4.44 23.97 -6.39
CA GLY A 201 5.39 25.07 -6.50
C GLY A 201 6.36 25.22 -5.33
N GLU A 202 6.46 24.24 -4.44
CA GLU A 202 7.40 24.19 -3.31
C GLU A 202 8.79 23.72 -3.77
N TYR A 203 9.35 24.39 -4.77
CA TYR A 203 10.56 23.95 -5.48
C TYR A 203 11.78 23.86 -4.59
N GLU A 204 11.96 24.77 -3.64
CA GLU A 204 13.08 24.69 -2.69
C GLU A 204 13.01 23.43 -1.82
N GLN A 205 11.81 23.05 -1.40
CA GLN A 205 11.60 21.85 -0.61
C GLN A 205 11.88 20.60 -1.45
N ALA A 206 11.47 20.58 -2.72
CA ALA A 206 11.83 19.52 -3.66
C ALA A 206 13.35 19.41 -3.82
N ILE A 207 14.06 20.53 -4.04
CA ILE A 207 15.52 20.55 -4.22
C ILE A 207 16.24 20.01 -2.98
N ARG A 208 15.91 20.54 -1.80
CA ARG A 208 16.52 20.11 -0.54
C ARG A 208 16.21 18.63 -0.27
N GLY A 209 14.95 18.23 -0.41
CA GLY A 209 14.49 16.86 -0.21
C GLY A 209 15.23 15.88 -1.10
N ILE A 210 15.29 16.13 -2.42
CA ILE A 210 15.98 15.27 -3.39
C ILE A 210 17.47 15.13 -3.02
N ARG A 211 18.16 16.24 -2.72
CA ARG A 211 19.60 16.21 -2.44
C ARG A 211 19.90 15.49 -1.15
N ASP A 212 19.25 15.87 -0.05
CA ASP A 212 19.52 15.25 1.25
C ASP A 212 19.04 13.78 1.27
N GLY A 213 17.90 13.49 0.65
CA GLY A 213 17.35 12.14 0.52
C GLY A 213 18.22 11.22 -0.35
N ALA A 214 18.67 11.68 -1.53
CA ALA A 214 19.55 10.89 -2.39
C ALA A 214 20.90 10.62 -1.72
N ARG A 215 21.43 11.61 -0.99
CA ARG A 215 22.66 11.44 -0.20
C ARG A 215 22.48 10.38 0.88
N TRP A 216 21.35 10.40 1.57
CA TRP A 216 21.01 9.39 2.57
C TRP A 216 20.88 7.98 1.97
N ILE A 217 20.14 7.82 0.86
CA ILE A 217 19.98 6.52 0.17
C ILE A 217 21.35 5.93 -0.26
N GLN A 218 22.31 6.79 -0.59
CA GLN A 218 23.67 6.41 -0.97
C GLN A 218 24.60 6.11 0.21
N GLY A 219 24.10 6.16 1.44
CA GLY A 219 24.87 6.00 2.67
C GLY A 219 25.88 7.11 2.93
N ARG A 220 25.65 8.29 2.35
CA ARG A 220 26.51 9.47 2.48
C ARG A 220 25.92 10.53 3.41
N ALA A 221 24.95 10.17 4.26
CA ALA A 221 24.22 11.12 5.11
C ALA A 221 25.12 11.97 6.03
N SER A 222 26.32 11.46 6.38
CA SER A 222 27.33 12.17 7.16
C SER A 222 27.97 13.37 6.42
N GLN A 223 27.88 13.43 5.08
CA GLN A 223 28.45 14.51 4.25
C GLN A 223 27.58 15.78 4.27
N ARG A 224 27.31 16.33 5.46
CA ARG A 224 26.43 17.48 5.70
C ARG A 224 26.92 18.79 5.07
N TYR A 225 28.20 18.87 4.69
CA TYR A 225 28.77 20.04 4.02
C TYR A 225 28.09 20.31 2.66
N TRP A 226 27.55 19.28 2.00
CA TRP A 226 26.81 19.43 0.75
C TRP A 226 25.48 20.17 0.92
N SER A 227 24.82 20.09 2.08
CA SER A 227 23.55 20.81 2.33
C SER A 227 23.69 22.34 2.28
N THR A 228 24.92 22.86 2.46
CA THR A 228 25.20 24.31 2.33
C THR A 228 25.53 24.77 0.92
N ALA A 229 25.78 23.84 -0.02
CA ALA A 229 26.04 24.20 -1.40
C ALA A 229 24.76 24.71 -2.07
N THR A 230 24.81 25.90 -2.67
CA THR A 230 23.67 26.55 -3.31
C THR A 230 23.33 25.96 -4.67
N ASP A 231 24.30 25.31 -5.29
CA ASP A 231 24.18 24.62 -6.57
C ASP A 231 24.20 23.10 -6.36
N ASP A 232 24.13 22.36 -7.46
CA ASP A 232 23.97 20.91 -7.38
C ASP A 232 25.20 20.11 -7.81
N ARG A 233 26.40 20.69 -7.64
CA ARG A 233 27.69 20.11 -8.01
C ARG A 233 27.98 18.74 -7.40
N GLU A 234 27.29 18.42 -6.30
CA GLU A 234 27.31 17.10 -5.68
C GLU A 234 26.92 16.00 -6.67
N TYR A 235 25.96 16.27 -7.56
CA TYR A 235 25.32 15.29 -8.45
C TYR A 235 25.58 15.54 -9.93
N ASP A 236 26.63 16.29 -10.25
CA ASP A 236 27.04 16.50 -11.64
C ASP A 236 27.51 15.20 -12.29
N ILE A 237 27.53 15.18 -13.63
CA ILE A 237 28.10 14.06 -14.38
C ILE A 237 29.60 14.27 -14.51
N GLN A 238 30.40 13.21 -14.35
CA GLN A 238 31.85 13.28 -14.56
C GLN A 238 32.18 13.87 -15.95
N GLY A 239 33.09 14.84 -15.98
CA GLY A 239 33.50 15.54 -17.20
C GLY A 239 32.58 16.68 -17.62
N SER A 240 31.50 16.97 -16.88
CA SER A 240 30.74 18.21 -17.07
C SER A 240 31.59 19.43 -16.70
N VAL A 241 31.52 20.46 -17.53
CA VAL A 241 32.21 21.74 -17.31
C VAL A 241 31.19 22.72 -16.74
N ARG A 242 31.36 23.14 -15.49
CA ARG A 242 30.59 24.26 -14.94
C ARG A 242 31.04 25.56 -15.61
N PRO A 243 30.14 26.49 -15.96
CA PRO A 243 30.50 27.87 -16.24
C PRO A 243 31.36 28.39 -15.09
N ALA A 244 32.37 29.24 -15.35
CA ALA A 244 33.31 29.73 -14.34
C ALA A 244 32.56 30.43 -13.18
N GLY A 245 32.20 29.65 -12.16
CA GLY A 245 31.63 30.09 -10.90
C GLY A 245 32.75 30.24 -9.86
N PRO A 246 32.42 30.67 -8.62
CA PRO A 246 33.42 30.73 -7.57
C PRO A 246 34.06 29.35 -7.43
N GLU A 247 35.37 29.29 -7.70
CA GLU A 247 36.19 28.15 -7.36
C GLU A 247 35.92 27.88 -5.88
N ASP A 248 35.30 26.75 -5.57
CA ASP A 248 35.22 26.30 -4.19
C ASP A 248 36.66 25.95 -3.79
N SER A 249 37.37 26.95 -3.31
CA SER A 249 38.60 26.84 -2.52
C SER A 249 38.36 26.14 -1.18
N THR A 250 37.17 25.55 -0.98
CA THR A 250 36.66 25.02 0.28
C THR A 250 37.15 23.61 0.61
N GLY A 251 38.01 23.00 -0.23
CA GLY A 251 38.62 21.69 0.06
C GLY A 251 37.62 20.53 0.18
N ARG A 252 36.42 20.68 -0.39
CA ARG A 252 35.39 19.63 -0.39
C ARG A 252 35.86 18.42 -1.24
N PRO A 253 35.51 17.18 -0.85
CA PRO A 253 35.80 15.99 -1.66
C PRO A 253 35.21 16.11 -3.07
N GLN A 254 35.76 15.34 -4.01
CA GLN A 254 35.24 15.25 -5.37
C GLN A 254 33.73 14.96 -5.35
N GLY A 255 32.93 15.79 -6.04
CA GLY A 255 31.51 15.55 -6.27
C GLY A 255 31.28 14.46 -7.31
N PHE A 256 30.23 14.59 -8.12
CA PHE A 256 29.86 13.65 -9.20
C PHE A 256 29.27 12.31 -8.72
N PHE A 257 28.52 12.33 -7.63
CA PHE A 257 27.77 11.16 -7.21
C PHE A 257 26.62 10.91 -8.20
N PRO A 258 26.37 9.65 -8.60
CA PRO A 258 25.25 9.35 -9.48
C PRO A 258 23.95 9.82 -8.83
N LEU A 259 23.00 10.28 -9.62
CA LEU A 259 21.65 10.62 -9.17
C LEU A 259 20.69 9.83 -10.04
N ASP A 260 19.75 9.13 -9.40
CA ASP A 260 18.69 8.40 -10.08
C ASP A 260 18.02 9.28 -11.15
N PRO A 261 17.76 8.76 -12.36
CA PRO A 261 17.21 9.55 -13.45
C PRO A 261 15.87 10.23 -13.13
N ASN A 262 15.00 9.57 -12.34
CA ASN A 262 13.72 10.15 -11.93
C ASN A 262 13.90 11.33 -10.98
N LEU A 263 14.84 11.22 -10.05
CA LEU A 263 15.22 12.32 -9.16
C LEU A 263 15.90 13.45 -9.92
N ARG A 264 16.79 13.14 -10.87
CA ARG A 264 17.47 14.14 -11.70
C ARG A 264 16.48 14.97 -12.51
N HIS A 265 15.51 14.32 -13.14
CA HIS A 265 14.46 15.00 -13.88
C HIS A 265 13.64 15.95 -12.98
N ARG A 266 13.20 15.47 -11.82
CA ARG A 266 12.42 16.28 -10.85
C ARG A 266 13.23 17.44 -10.27
N LEU A 267 14.52 17.24 -10.07
CA LEU A 267 15.41 18.28 -9.59
C LEU A 267 15.63 19.37 -10.66
N ALA A 268 15.72 18.99 -11.94
CA ALA A 268 15.75 19.92 -13.05
C ALA A 268 14.45 20.75 -13.11
N LEU A 269 13.29 20.10 -13.02
CA LEU A 269 12.00 20.79 -12.99
C LEU A 269 11.90 21.77 -11.81
N ALA A 270 12.38 21.37 -10.63
CA ALA A 270 12.38 22.24 -9.46
C ALA A 270 13.28 23.47 -9.67
N ARG A 271 14.48 23.30 -10.23
CA ARG A 271 15.41 24.40 -10.55
C ARG A 271 14.83 25.36 -11.58
N LEU A 272 14.24 24.84 -12.66
CA LEU A 272 13.53 25.65 -13.66
C LEU A 272 12.36 26.41 -13.04
N GLY A 273 11.57 25.76 -12.17
CA GLY A 273 10.47 26.38 -11.45
C GLY A 273 10.91 27.52 -10.52
N LEU A 274 12.11 27.42 -9.94
CA LEU A 274 12.73 28.47 -9.13
C LEU A 274 13.37 29.60 -9.99
N GLY A 275 13.45 29.43 -11.31
CA GLY A 275 14.12 30.35 -12.22
C GLY A 275 15.64 30.14 -12.34
N ASP A 276 16.19 29.06 -11.80
CA ASP A 276 17.60 28.68 -11.91
C ASP A 276 17.84 27.90 -13.21
N ILE A 277 17.87 28.64 -14.32
CA ILE A 277 17.90 28.08 -15.68
C ILE A 277 19.20 27.31 -15.95
N ASP A 278 20.32 27.75 -15.40
CA ASP A 278 21.62 27.11 -15.62
C ASP A 278 21.64 25.70 -15.01
N GLU A 279 21.25 25.55 -13.74
CA GLU A 279 21.16 24.24 -13.08
C GLU A 279 20.04 23.36 -13.68
N GLY A 280 18.95 23.96 -14.16
CA GLY A 280 17.88 23.25 -14.85
C GLY A 280 18.34 22.63 -16.19
N GLN A 281 18.95 23.43 -17.07
CA GLN A 281 19.36 23.00 -18.41
C GLN A 281 20.53 22.03 -18.44
N VAL A 282 21.47 22.15 -17.49
CA VAL A 282 22.60 21.21 -17.37
C VAL A 282 22.11 19.77 -17.23
N ARG A 283 20.86 19.56 -16.78
CA ARG A 283 20.31 18.24 -16.48
C ARG A 283 19.37 17.68 -17.52
N GLU A 284 18.71 18.52 -18.29
CA GLU A 284 17.92 18.09 -19.45
C GLU A 284 18.81 17.67 -20.64
N ARG A 285 20.04 18.21 -20.73
CA ARG A 285 20.97 17.94 -21.83
C ARG A 285 21.54 16.51 -21.86
N TYR A 286 21.41 15.75 -20.78
CA TYR A 286 21.89 14.37 -20.71
C TYR A 286 20.69 13.43 -20.62
N PRO A 287 20.22 12.87 -21.75
CA PRO A 287 19.08 11.98 -21.75
C PRO A 287 19.35 10.77 -20.86
N ILE A 288 18.27 10.23 -20.30
CA ILE A 288 18.24 8.95 -19.58
C ILE A 288 18.93 7.92 -20.49
N ILE A 289 20.18 7.58 -20.20
CA ILE A 289 20.84 6.45 -20.83
C ILE A 289 20.15 5.22 -20.19
N THR A 290 19.01 4.83 -20.74
CA THR A 290 18.44 3.49 -20.54
C THR A 290 19.32 2.52 -21.30
N SER A 291 20.50 2.27 -20.77
CA SER A 291 21.26 1.07 -21.12
C SER A 291 21.95 0.66 -19.85
N TRP A 292 21.49 -0.42 -19.23
CA TRP A 292 22.27 -1.51 -18.65
C TRP A 292 21.28 -2.69 -18.40
N PRO A 293 21.78 -3.94 -18.35
CA PRO A 293 21.22 -5.12 -19.02
C PRO A 293 20.00 -5.77 -18.35
#